data_AF-A0A952EXT7-F1
#
_entry.id   AF-A0A952EXT7-F1
#
_cell.length_a   1.000
_cell.length_b   1.000
_cell.length_c   1.000
_cell.angle_alpha   90.00
_cell.angle_beta   90.00
_cell.angle_gamma   90.00
#
_symmetry.space_group_name_H-M   'P 1'
#
loop_
_entity.id
_entity.type
_entity.pdbx_description
1 polymer ?
#
loop_
_entity_poly.entity_id
_entity_poly.type
_entity_poly.pdbx_seq_one_letter_code
_entity_poly.pdbx_strand_id
1 'polypeptide(L)'
;MRSDPATPLWRAAQVFRLLSCIYALGFQIAINRALDHPAIGWLLFAMLIGWSAACAVAYLQGFGRRPAWVLTEVVVMVALVLSTEFVASEQWALDNQSWPTTLWATNATISAAILMGPVPGMLTGVVVMIASTVVKGFVNYDLGRNATIVIELAVGLAVGMAAQTARRAHAE
;
A
#
# COMPACT_ATOMS: atom_id res chain seq x y z
N MET A 1 -27.09 5.86 -11.48
CA MET A 1 -25.97 5.18 -10.79
C MET A 1 -26.05 5.62 -9.34
N ARG A 2 -26.44 4.75 -8.39
CA ARG A 2 -26.52 5.13 -6.96
C ARG A 2 -25.13 5.61 -6.52
N SER A 3 -25.02 6.85 -6.08
CA SER A 3 -23.78 7.41 -5.58
C SER A 3 -23.36 6.62 -4.35
N ASP A 4 -22.29 5.83 -4.46
CA ASP A 4 -21.67 5.15 -3.32
C ASP A 4 -21.27 6.23 -2.29
N PRO A 5 -21.83 6.20 -1.06
CA PRO A 5 -21.52 7.14 0.02
C PRO A 5 -20.01 7.29 0.30
N ALA A 6 -19.22 6.25 0.04
CA ALA A 6 -17.78 6.26 0.23
C ALA A 6 -17.00 6.84 -0.98
N THR A 7 -17.67 7.34 -2.02
CA THR A 7 -17.02 7.91 -3.21
C THR A 7 -15.99 9.01 -2.89
N PRO A 8 -16.22 9.94 -1.95
CA PRO A 8 -15.21 10.91 -1.55
C PRO A 8 -13.94 10.26 -0.99
N LEU A 9 -14.07 9.18 -0.20
CA LEU A 9 -12.94 8.43 0.34
C LEU A 9 -12.15 7.75 -0.78
N TRP A 10 -12.82 7.18 -1.79
CA TRP A 10 -12.14 6.60 -2.95
C TRP A 10 -11.33 7.62 -3.74
N ARG A 11 -11.82 8.87 -3.86
CA ARG A 11 -11.08 9.97 -4.50
C ARG A 11 -9.88 10.39 -3.66
N ALA A 12 -10.06 10.56 -2.37
CA ALA A 12 -8.97 10.90 -1.44
C ALA A 12 -7.88 9.82 -1.44
N ALA A 13 -8.26 8.54 -1.49
CA ALA A 13 -7.33 7.42 -1.63
C ALA A 13 -6.49 7.50 -2.91
N GLN A 14 -7.03 8.04 -4.02
CA GLN A 14 -6.25 8.22 -5.24
C GLN A 14 -5.25 9.36 -5.13
N VAL A 15 -5.59 10.43 -4.40
CA VAL A 15 -4.63 11.51 -4.10
C VAL A 15 -3.49 10.97 -3.24
N PHE A 16 -3.80 10.19 -2.20
CA PHE A 16 -2.78 9.50 -1.41
C PHE A 16 -1.91 8.58 -2.28
N ARG A 17 -2.52 7.79 -3.17
CA ARG A 17 -1.80 6.92 -4.11
C ARG A 17 -0.84 7.71 -4.99
N LEU A 18 -1.28 8.83 -5.57
CA LEU A 18 -0.43 9.69 -6.37
C LEU A 18 0.76 10.24 -5.56
N LEU A 19 0.51 10.77 -4.36
CA LEU A 19 1.56 11.28 -3.49
C LEU A 19 2.56 10.18 -3.09
N SER A 20 2.07 8.97 -2.81
CA SER A 20 2.92 7.82 -2.51
C SER A 20 3.78 7.39 -3.71
N CYS A 21 3.26 7.51 -4.94
CA CYS A 21 4.03 7.24 -6.16
C CYS A 21 5.12 8.29 -6.40
N ILE A 22 4.82 9.57 -6.15
CA ILE A 22 5.80 10.66 -6.23
C ILE A 22 6.92 10.44 -5.21
N TYR A 23 6.56 10.08 -3.97
CA TYR A 23 7.53 9.74 -2.94
C TYR A 23 8.39 8.53 -3.34
N ALA A 24 7.77 7.47 -3.85
CA ALA A 24 8.46 6.28 -4.35
C ALA A 24 9.41 6.61 -5.51
N LEU A 25 9.04 7.52 -6.41
CA LEU A 25 9.93 8.00 -7.48
C LEU A 25 11.15 8.72 -6.92
N GLY A 26 10.95 9.64 -5.97
CA GLY A 26 12.04 10.37 -5.33
C GLY A 26 13.00 9.41 -4.62
N PHE A 27 12.45 8.43 -3.90
CA PHE A 27 13.23 7.37 -3.25
C PHE A 27 14.00 6.54 -4.29
N GLN A 28 13.33 6.07 -5.35
CA GLN A 28 13.97 5.32 -6.45
C GLN A 28 15.16 6.10 -7.01
N ILE A 29 14.99 7.37 -7.36
CA ILE A 29 16.08 8.19 -7.92
C ILE A 29 17.26 8.30 -6.94
N ALA A 30 16.99 8.46 -5.64
CA ALA A 30 18.02 8.62 -4.62
C ALA A 30 18.84 7.33 -4.40
N ILE A 31 18.18 6.18 -4.36
CA ILE A 31 18.81 4.90 -3.97
C ILE A 31 19.20 4.00 -5.15
N ASN A 32 18.70 4.23 -6.36
CA ASN A 32 18.86 3.28 -7.47
C ASN A 32 20.32 2.97 -7.84
N ARG A 33 21.25 3.90 -7.63
CA ARG A 33 22.68 3.66 -7.85
C ARG A 33 23.33 2.76 -6.81
N ALA A 34 22.70 2.61 -5.65
CA ALA A 34 23.14 1.76 -4.55
C ALA A 34 22.50 0.37 -4.57
N LEU A 35 21.60 0.09 -5.53
CA LEU A 35 21.00 -1.22 -5.73
C LEU A 35 21.96 -2.13 -6.51
N ASP A 36 21.94 -3.43 -6.21
CA ASP A 36 22.76 -4.44 -6.91
C ASP A 36 22.30 -4.63 -8.36
N HIS A 37 20.98 -4.47 -8.60
CA HIS A 37 20.38 -4.58 -9.93
C HIS A 37 19.54 -3.34 -10.31
N PRO A 38 20.18 -2.20 -10.65
CA PRO A 38 19.49 -0.94 -10.94
C PRO A 38 18.47 -1.01 -12.08
N ALA A 39 18.75 -1.80 -13.13
CA ALA A 39 17.84 -1.97 -14.26
C ALA A 39 16.55 -2.70 -13.84
N ILE A 40 16.67 -3.72 -12.98
CA ILE A 40 15.52 -4.46 -12.44
C ILE A 40 14.70 -3.55 -11.52
N GLY A 41 15.36 -2.72 -10.70
CA GLY A 41 14.70 -1.69 -9.90
C GLY A 41 13.81 -0.75 -10.73
N TRP A 42 14.30 -0.26 -11.87
CA TRP A 42 13.48 0.55 -12.79
C TRP A 42 12.32 -0.21 -13.44
N LEU A 43 12.53 -1.48 -13.82
CA LEU A 43 11.47 -2.32 -14.39
C LEU A 43 10.33 -2.55 -13.39
N LEU A 44 10.68 -2.91 -12.16
CA LEU A 44 9.69 -3.13 -11.12
C LEU A 44 9.04 -1.80 -10.67
N PHE A 45 9.77 -0.68 -10.71
CA PHE A 45 9.19 0.65 -10.51
C PHE A 45 8.17 1.00 -11.60
N ALA A 46 8.46 0.70 -12.87
CA ALA A 46 7.50 0.88 -13.96
C ALA A 46 6.24 0.02 -13.74
N MET A 47 6.40 -1.22 -13.25
CA MET A 47 5.29 -2.09 -12.87
C MET A 47 4.46 -1.48 -11.72
N LEU A 48 5.11 -0.93 -10.69
CA LEU A 48 4.45 -0.22 -9.58
C LEU A 48 3.60 0.95 -10.08
N ILE A 49 4.14 1.77 -10.99
CA ILE A 49 3.41 2.90 -11.57
C ILE A 49 2.25 2.42 -12.43
N GLY A 50 2.47 1.43 -13.30
CA GLY A 50 1.42 0.83 -14.12
C GLY A 50 0.28 0.26 -13.29
N TRP A 51 0.60 -0.47 -12.22
CA TRP A 51 -0.39 -1.00 -11.28
C TRP A 51 -1.14 0.11 -10.54
N SER A 52 -0.43 1.14 -10.08
CA SER A 52 -1.04 2.28 -9.39
C SER A 52 -2.02 3.03 -10.28
N ALA A 53 -1.68 3.21 -11.57
CA ALA A 53 -2.57 3.79 -12.57
C ALA A 53 -3.80 2.90 -12.82
N ALA A 54 -3.61 1.58 -12.95
CA ALA A 54 -4.71 0.64 -13.11
C ALA A 54 -5.68 0.69 -11.93
N CYS A 55 -5.16 0.70 -10.69
CA CYS A 55 -5.97 0.88 -9.49
C CYS A 55 -6.70 2.22 -9.48
N ALA A 56 -6.02 3.32 -9.83
CA ALA A 56 -6.64 4.65 -9.87
C ALA A 56 -7.83 4.69 -10.84
N VAL A 57 -7.65 4.17 -12.05
CA VAL A 57 -8.73 4.07 -13.04
C VAL A 57 -9.86 3.18 -12.49
N ALA A 58 -9.53 1.99 -11.97
CA ALA A 58 -10.52 1.03 -11.49
C ALA A 58 -11.39 1.57 -10.35
N TYR A 59 -10.79 2.27 -9.39
CA TYR A 59 -11.52 2.81 -8.24
C TYR A 59 -12.28 4.09 -8.56
N LEU A 60 -11.74 4.97 -9.43
CA LEU A 60 -12.44 6.17 -9.87
C LEU A 60 -13.64 5.85 -10.76
N GLN A 61 -13.50 4.89 -11.67
CA GLN A 61 -14.59 4.39 -12.52
C GLN A 61 -15.55 3.45 -11.79
N GLY A 62 -15.15 2.94 -10.62
CA GLY A 62 -15.99 2.15 -9.72
C GLY A 62 -15.99 0.64 -9.97
N PHE A 63 -15.56 0.15 -11.14
CA PHE A 63 -15.52 -1.28 -11.43
C PHE A 63 -14.54 -2.07 -10.54
N GLY A 64 -13.54 -1.38 -9.98
CA GLY A 64 -12.56 -1.94 -9.05
C GLY A 64 -13.05 -2.04 -7.60
N ARG A 65 -14.21 -1.46 -7.25
CA ARG A 65 -14.75 -1.44 -5.88
C ARG A 65 -15.39 -2.79 -5.50
N ARG A 66 -14.65 -3.89 -5.70
CA ARG A 66 -15.08 -5.26 -5.45
C ARG A 66 -13.96 -6.05 -4.74
N PRO A 67 -14.29 -7.01 -3.85
CA PRO A 67 -13.28 -7.69 -3.03
C PRO A 67 -12.18 -8.37 -3.84
N ALA A 68 -12.54 -9.01 -4.97
CA ALA A 68 -11.57 -9.67 -5.83
C ALA A 68 -10.47 -8.73 -6.36
N TRP A 69 -10.82 -7.48 -6.69
CA TRP A 69 -9.84 -6.49 -7.17
C TRP A 69 -8.94 -6.00 -6.05
N VAL A 70 -9.52 -5.71 -4.87
CA VAL A 70 -8.75 -5.31 -3.68
C VAL A 70 -7.79 -6.43 -3.25
N LEU A 71 -8.24 -7.69 -3.24
CA LEU A 71 -7.36 -8.82 -2.94
C LEU A 71 -6.23 -8.96 -3.95
N THR A 72 -6.51 -8.70 -5.24
CA THR A 72 -5.46 -8.66 -6.28
C THR A 72 -4.45 -7.56 -5.99
N GLU A 73 -4.90 -6.39 -5.54
CA GLU A 73 -4.00 -5.30 -5.12
C GLU A 73 -3.12 -5.69 -3.95
N VAL A 74 -3.67 -6.39 -2.94
CA VAL A 74 -2.88 -6.92 -1.81
C VAL A 74 -1.82 -7.89 -2.31
N VAL A 75 -2.17 -8.80 -3.22
CA VAL A 75 -1.21 -9.77 -3.78
C VAL A 75 -0.10 -9.08 -4.57
N VAL A 76 -0.43 -8.11 -5.43
CA VAL A 76 0.57 -7.34 -6.19
C VAL A 76 1.48 -6.54 -5.25
N MET A 77 0.91 -5.96 -4.19
CA MET A 77 1.69 -5.27 -3.17
C MET A 77 2.68 -6.22 -2.49
N VAL A 78 2.23 -7.39 -2.03
CA VAL A 78 3.10 -8.38 -1.38
C VAL A 78 4.20 -8.84 -2.33
N ALA A 79 3.86 -9.14 -3.58
CA ALA A 79 4.83 -9.56 -4.59
C ALA A 79 5.91 -8.50 -4.84
N LEU A 80 5.53 -7.23 -4.93
CA LEU A 80 6.48 -6.13 -5.10
C LEU A 80 7.35 -5.93 -3.86
N VAL A 81 6.80 -6.03 -2.64
CA VAL A 81 7.61 -5.95 -1.41
C VAL A 81 8.63 -7.09 -1.35
N LEU A 82 8.20 -8.33 -1.58
CA LEU A 82 9.09 -9.48 -1.59
C LEU A 82 10.15 -9.41 -2.71
N SER A 83 9.87 -8.66 -3.79
CA SER A 83 10.87 -8.45 -4.84
C SER A 83 12.08 -7.63 -4.40
N THR A 84 12.06 -7.01 -3.20
CA THR A 84 13.24 -6.32 -2.61
C THR A 84 14.47 -7.22 -2.58
N GLU A 85 14.31 -8.50 -2.19
CA GLU A 85 15.42 -9.46 -2.07
C GLU A 85 16.15 -9.70 -3.41
N PHE A 86 15.48 -9.45 -4.53
CA PHE A 86 16.06 -9.61 -5.86
C PHE A 86 16.76 -8.35 -6.38
N VAL A 87 16.60 -7.20 -5.71
CA VAL A 87 17.10 -5.90 -6.19
C VAL A 87 18.16 -5.32 -5.27
N ALA A 88 18.12 -5.67 -3.98
CA ALA A 88 19.00 -5.14 -2.95
C ALA A 88 19.58 -6.22 -2.05
N SER A 89 20.85 -6.05 -1.67
CA SER A 89 21.51 -6.87 -0.66
C SER A 89 20.80 -6.85 0.70
N GLU A 90 20.98 -7.91 1.48
CA GLU A 90 20.45 -8.03 2.85
C GLU A 90 20.83 -6.82 3.70
N GLN A 91 22.11 -6.40 3.66
CA GLN A 91 22.59 -5.24 4.43
C GLN A 91 21.85 -3.95 4.04
N TRP A 92 21.60 -3.72 2.74
CA TRP A 92 20.83 -2.57 2.29
C TRP A 92 19.38 -2.62 2.79
N ALA A 93 18.74 -3.80 2.74
CA ALA A 93 17.36 -4.00 3.21
C ALA A 93 17.21 -3.77 4.73
N LEU A 94 18.27 -4.01 5.50
CA LEU A 94 18.31 -3.71 6.94
C LEU A 94 18.38 -2.21 7.23
N ASP A 95 19.25 -1.51 6.50
CA ASP A 95 19.53 -0.09 6.72
C ASP A 95 18.45 0.84 6.14
N ASN A 96 17.59 0.32 5.27
CA ASN A 96 16.57 1.09 4.55
C ASN A 96 15.15 0.56 4.77
N GLN A 97 14.17 1.30 4.25
CA GLN A 97 12.81 0.76 4.08
C GLN A 97 12.81 -0.26 2.93
N SER A 98 11.88 -1.22 2.97
CA SER A 98 11.69 -2.17 1.87
C SER A 98 11.40 -1.44 0.56
N TRP A 99 11.71 -2.12 -0.54
CA TRP A 99 11.39 -1.68 -1.88
C TRP A 99 10.15 -2.46 -2.34
N PRO A 100 8.96 -1.85 -2.58
CA PRO A 100 8.61 -0.44 -2.52
C PRO A 100 8.35 0.10 -1.11
N THR A 101 8.35 1.43 -0.99
CA THR A 101 8.21 2.15 0.29
C THR A 101 6.92 1.78 1.02
N THR A 102 6.98 1.72 2.35
CA THR A 102 5.82 1.42 3.20
C THR A 102 4.62 2.32 2.87
N LEU A 103 4.88 3.60 2.59
CA LEU A 103 3.86 4.57 2.19
C LEU A 103 3.06 4.12 0.96
N TRP A 104 3.72 3.49 -0.02
CA TRP A 104 3.04 2.95 -1.18
C TRP A 104 2.25 1.67 -0.84
N ALA A 105 2.81 0.80 0.01
CA ALA A 105 2.12 -0.43 0.43
C ALA A 105 0.80 -0.15 1.18
N THR A 106 0.73 0.95 1.95
CA THR A 106 -0.48 1.41 2.66
C THR A 106 -1.70 1.62 1.74
N ASN A 107 -1.51 1.79 0.42
CA ASN A 107 -2.62 1.89 -0.53
C ASN A 107 -3.55 0.67 -0.51
N ALA A 108 -2.98 -0.53 -0.33
CA ALA A 108 -3.75 -1.77 -0.25
C ALA A 108 -4.59 -1.79 1.03
N THR A 109 -4.01 -1.38 2.16
CA THR A 109 -4.70 -1.22 3.46
C THR A 109 -5.87 -0.26 3.35
N ILE A 110 -5.65 0.92 2.76
CA ILE A 110 -6.70 1.93 2.54
C ILE A 110 -7.82 1.34 1.68
N SER A 111 -7.49 0.67 0.58
CA SER A 111 -8.48 0.11 -0.34
C SER A 111 -9.32 -0.98 0.33
N ALA A 112 -8.70 -1.85 1.13
CA ALA A 112 -9.38 -2.86 1.94
C ALA A 112 -10.26 -2.24 3.03
N ALA A 113 -9.76 -1.20 3.70
CA ALA A 113 -10.49 -0.49 4.74
C ALA A 113 -11.75 0.19 4.18
N ILE A 114 -11.63 0.90 3.06
CA ILE A 114 -12.77 1.58 2.43
C ILE A 114 -13.84 0.57 2.02
N LEU A 115 -13.44 -0.52 1.35
CA LEU A 115 -14.39 -1.48 0.79
C LEU A 115 -15.00 -2.39 1.85
N MET A 116 -14.17 -3.02 2.69
CA MET A 116 -14.57 -4.14 3.56
C MET A 116 -14.66 -3.73 5.03
N GLY A 117 -14.26 -2.51 5.38
CA GLY A 117 -14.36 -1.95 6.73
C GLY A 117 -13.07 -2.08 7.55
N PRO A 118 -13.12 -1.70 8.84
CA PRO A 118 -11.93 -1.48 9.66
C PRO A 118 -11.14 -2.75 9.93
N VAL A 119 -11.80 -3.88 10.23
CA VAL A 119 -11.11 -5.13 10.54
C VAL A 119 -10.32 -5.67 9.33
N PRO A 120 -10.93 -5.82 8.13
CA PRO A 120 -10.15 -6.21 6.94
C PRO A 120 -9.06 -5.21 6.55
N GLY A 121 -9.29 -3.91 6.79
CA GLY A 121 -8.26 -2.88 6.64
C GLY A 121 -7.05 -3.15 7.53
N MET A 122 -7.26 -3.28 8.85
CA MET A 122 -6.20 -3.61 9.81
C MET A 122 -5.45 -4.90 9.46
N LEU A 123 -6.17 -5.96 9.07
CA LEU A 123 -5.56 -7.23 8.67
C LEU A 123 -4.66 -7.07 7.44
N THR A 124 -5.05 -6.23 6.48
CA THR A 124 -4.19 -5.90 5.32
C THR A 124 -2.93 -5.17 5.77
N GLY A 125 -3.05 -4.28 6.74
CA GLY A 125 -1.91 -3.62 7.39
C GLY A 125 -0.93 -4.60 8.07
N VAL A 126 -1.46 -5.64 8.72
CA VAL A 126 -0.64 -6.73 9.27
C VAL A 126 0.08 -7.48 8.15
N VAL A 127 -0.57 -7.73 7.02
CA VAL A 127 0.07 -8.35 5.84
C VAL A 127 1.21 -7.49 5.30
N VAL A 128 1.06 -6.17 5.22
CA VAL A 128 2.14 -5.23 4.85
C VAL A 128 3.34 -5.39 5.79
N MET A 129 3.09 -5.41 7.10
CA MET A 129 4.13 -5.57 8.11
C MET A 129 4.85 -6.91 7.96
N ILE A 130 4.12 -8.01 7.78
CA ILE A 130 4.70 -9.34 7.60
C ILE A 130 5.59 -9.36 6.34
N ALA A 131 5.08 -8.89 5.20
CA ALA A 131 5.86 -8.86 3.95
C ALA A 131 7.15 -8.03 4.10
N SER A 132 7.06 -6.87 4.75
CA SER A 132 8.23 -6.01 5.02
C SER A 132 9.22 -6.62 6.00
N THR A 133 8.74 -7.48 6.90
CA THR A 133 9.56 -8.18 7.89
C THR A 133 10.29 -9.37 7.28
N VAL A 134 9.63 -10.11 6.40
CA VAL A 134 10.24 -11.23 5.65
C VAL A 134 11.47 -10.74 4.88
N VAL A 135 11.34 -9.64 4.15
CA VAL A 135 12.44 -9.00 3.41
C VAL A 135 13.63 -8.64 4.30
N LYS A 136 13.39 -8.30 5.56
CA LYS A 136 14.44 -7.91 6.51
C LYS A 136 15.07 -9.10 7.24
N GLY A 137 14.52 -10.31 7.10
CA GLY A 137 15.01 -11.51 7.79
C GLY A 137 14.82 -11.50 9.31
N PHE A 138 14.34 -10.42 9.93
CA PHE A 138 14.02 -10.36 11.35
C PHE A 138 12.85 -9.44 11.68
N VAL A 139 12.09 -9.80 12.71
CA VAL A 139 11.01 -8.97 13.24
C VAL A 139 11.60 -7.86 14.11
N ASN A 140 11.51 -6.62 13.66
CA ASN A 140 11.88 -5.47 14.48
C ASN A 140 10.69 -5.07 15.39
N TYR A 141 10.73 -5.49 16.65
CA TYR A 141 9.70 -5.18 17.66
C TYR A 141 9.85 -3.79 18.28
N ASP A 142 10.91 -3.04 17.94
CA ASP A 142 11.07 -1.67 18.41
C ASP A 142 10.11 -0.75 17.63
N LEU A 143 8.90 -0.59 18.17
CA LEU A 143 7.86 0.28 17.61
C LEU A 143 8.27 1.76 17.61
N GLY A 144 9.27 2.15 18.41
CA GLY A 144 9.84 3.49 18.38
C GLY A 144 10.74 3.74 17.16
N ARG A 145 11.39 2.68 16.65
CA ARG A 145 12.20 2.72 15.41
C ARG A 145 11.43 2.25 14.17
N ASN A 146 10.38 1.44 14.33
CA ASN A 146 9.57 0.91 13.24
C ASN A 146 8.07 1.07 13.54
N ALA A 147 7.55 2.25 13.23
CA ALA A 147 6.14 2.58 13.43
C ALA A 147 5.18 1.97 12.38
N THR A 148 5.68 1.14 11.45
CA THR A 148 4.90 0.61 10.30
C THR A 148 3.60 -0.04 10.75
N ILE A 149 3.65 -0.98 11.70
CA ILE A 149 2.45 -1.69 12.16
C ILE A 149 1.45 -0.75 12.85
N VAL A 150 1.94 0.24 13.61
CA VAL A 150 1.08 1.21 14.30
C VAL A 150 0.36 2.08 13.27
N ILE A 151 1.08 2.57 12.26
CA ILE A 151 0.51 3.38 11.17
C ILE A 151 -0.53 2.56 10.39
N GLU A 152 -0.19 1.35 9.98
CA GLU A 152 -1.05 0.50 9.17
C GLU A 152 -2.35 0.10 9.91
N LEU A 153 -2.24 -0.28 11.19
CA LEU A 153 -3.42 -0.57 12.01
C LEU A 153 -4.29 0.68 12.21
N ALA A 154 -3.66 1.82 12.52
CA ALA A 154 -4.39 3.08 12.72
C ALA A 154 -5.10 3.52 11.44
N VAL A 155 -4.43 3.44 10.27
CA VAL A 155 -5.01 3.76 8.96
C VAL A 155 -6.15 2.81 8.64
N GLY A 156 -5.93 1.50 8.78
CA GLY A 156 -6.95 0.48 8.52
C GLY A 156 -8.21 0.70 9.36
N LEU A 157 -8.04 0.96 10.65
CA LEU A 157 -9.14 1.27 11.58
C LEU A 157 -9.84 2.58 11.23
N ALA A 158 -9.10 3.69 11.16
CA ALA A 158 -9.67 5.02 10.98
C ALA A 158 -10.39 5.16 9.63
N VAL A 159 -9.76 4.72 8.53
CA VAL A 159 -10.36 4.77 7.19
C VAL A 159 -11.57 3.84 7.11
N GLY A 160 -11.48 2.65 7.70
CA GLY A 160 -12.58 1.70 7.70
C GLY A 160 -13.79 2.18 8.49
N MET A 161 -13.57 2.79 9.66
CA MET A 161 -14.63 3.44 10.43
C MET A 161 -15.25 4.61 9.67
N ALA A 162 -14.43 5.49 9.09
CA ALA A 162 -14.94 6.61 8.28
C ALA A 162 -15.82 6.13 7.12
N ALA A 163 -15.41 5.05 6.43
CA ALA A 163 -16.18 4.47 5.33
C ALA A 163 -17.51 3.86 5.81
N GLN A 164 -17.51 3.17 6.95
CA GLN A 164 -18.74 2.63 7.56
C GLN A 164 -19.68 3.74 8.03
N THR A 165 -19.16 4.77 8.69
CA THR A 165 -19.94 5.93 9.13
C THR A 165 -20.58 6.65 7.95
N ALA A 166 -19.83 6.89 6.86
CA ALA A 166 -20.37 7.49 5.64
C ALA A 166 -21.52 6.65 5.04
N ARG A 167 -21.38 5.31 5.02
CA ARG A 167 -22.44 4.42 4.52
C ARG A 167 -23.67 4.39 5.44
N ARG A 168 -23.50 4.44 6.76
CA ARG A 168 -24.60 4.46 7.73
C ARG A 168 -25.38 5.78 7.67
N ALA A 169 -24.68 6.91 7.70
CA ALA A 169 -25.29 8.24 7.65
C ALA A 169 -26.06 8.52 6.34
N HIS A 170 -25.74 7.80 5.26
CA HIS A 170 -26.49 7.88 4.00
C HIS A 170 -27.68 6.91 3.90
N ALA A 171 -27.76 5.93 4.82
CA ALA A 171 -28.85 4.97 4.88
C ALA A 171 -29.98 5.41 5.84
N GLU A 172 -29.65 6.31 6.77
CA GLU A 172 -30.57 7.09 7.61
C GLU A 172 -31.19 8.25 6.82
#